data_AF-A0A7Y2C747-F1
#
_entry.id   AF-A0A7Y2C747-F1
#
_cell.length_a   1.000
_cell.length_b   1.000
_cell.length_c   1.000
_cell.angle_alpha   90.00
_cell.angle_beta   90.00
_cell.angle_gamma   90.00
#
_symmetry.space_group_name_H-M   'P 1'
#
loop_
_entity.id
_entity.type
_entity.pdbx_description
1 polymer ?
#
loop_
_entity_poly.entity_id
_entity_poly.type
_entity_poly.pdbx_seq_one_letter_code
_entity_poly.pdbx_strand_id
1 'polypeptide(L)'
;PKIAFNVVPGWMLYILLFQIGVAYFYGGIAKINPDWLQGQPMFLWLAKETNFPVIGPYFSEPWMVLGMSYAGLLLDLLIVPALVWKKTRKWAFILITAFHVMNHFLWNIGIFPWFMIAATTLYFEPDWFRKVLTRIKRIPLSFPKANTEVGSFALPTSLFVGICIFAAIQLVVPFRHWLSPGNVNWTEKGHRFSWHMKLRDKRARARFKVIDPIKNDTIKVDPRRYLTPRQLKKMRWQPDMVVQFAHHLGKKYKEKGRLGVQVYADIEASLNGRDLQQFIHPGVDLMTISHRSPTKLYVIPMETPLSLPYK
;
A
#
# COMPACT_ATOMS: atom_id res chain seq x y z
N PRO A 1 36.01 -14.45 -7.70
CA PRO A 1 36.11 -14.64 -9.18
C PRO A 1 35.35 -15.85 -9.74
N LYS A 2 35.34 -17.02 -9.05
CA LYS A 2 34.74 -18.28 -9.55
C LYS A 2 33.19 -18.29 -9.73
N ILE A 3 32.47 -17.24 -9.32
CA ILE A 3 31.00 -17.09 -9.47
C ILE A 3 30.66 -15.80 -10.25
N ALA A 4 31.65 -15.18 -10.91
CA ALA A 4 31.41 -13.97 -11.70
C ALA A 4 30.93 -14.38 -13.10
N PHE A 5 29.71 -13.98 -13.45
CA PHE A 5 29.15 -14.13 -14.79
C PHE A 5 29.03 -12.77 -15.46
N ASN A 6 29.46 -12.68 -16.73
CA ASN A 6 29.36 -11.45 -17.53
C ASN A 6 27.99 -11.30 -18.23
N VAL A 7 27.19 -12.36 -18.22
CA VAL A 7 25.86 -12.42 -18.84
C VAL A 7 24.90 -13.14 -17.89
N VAL A 8 23.62 -12.79 -17.96
CA VAL A 8 22.53 -13.47 -17.23
C VAL A 8 21.38 -13.76 -18.20
N PRO A 9 20.64 -14.87 -18.02
CA PRO A 9 19.45 -15.14 -18.81
C PRO A 9 18.42 -14.00 -18.68
N GLY A 10 17.87 -13.55 -19.81
CA GLY A 10 16.96 -12.40 -19.84
C GLY A 10 15.71 -12.56 -18.97
N TRP A 11 15.22 -13.79 -18.78
CA TRP A 11 14.04 -14.05 -17.93
C TRP A 11 14.22 -13.54 -16.49
N MET A 12 15.45 -13.54 -15.96
CA MET A 12 15.75 -13.05 -14.61
C MET A 12 15.55 -11.54 -14.49
N LEU A 13 15.83 -10.79 -15.55
CA LEU A 13 15.51 -9.37 -15.61
C LEU A 13 14.01 -9.17 -15.84
N TYR A 14 13.42 -9.89 -16.79
CA TYR A 14 12.02 -9.73 -17.16
C TYR A 14 11.05 -10.04 -16.02
N ILE A 15 11.36 -11.00 -15.14
CA ILE A 15 10.51 -11.28 -13.97
C ILE A 15 10.50 -10.10 -12.98
N LEU A 16 11.61 -9.38 -12.82
CA LEU A 16 11.69 -8.17 -11.98
C LEU A 16 10.92 -7.01 -12.61
N LEU A 17 11.10 -6.78 -13.91
CA LEU A 17 10.35 -5.77 -14.66
C LEU A 17 8.84 -6.06 -14.65
N PHE A 18 8.48 -7.34 -14.73
CA PHE A 18 7.09 -7.80 -14.61
C PHE A 18 6.53 -7.48 -13.22
N GLN A 19 7.23 -7.76 -12.13
CA GLN A 19 6.76 -7.43 -10.78
C GLN A 19 6.54 -5.92 -10.58
N ILE A 20 7.48 -5.08 -11.06
CA ILE A 20 7.32 -3.62 -11.05
C ILE A 20 6.08 -3.24 -11.86
N GLY A 21 5.91 -3.86 -13.04
CA GLY A 21 4.77 -3.67 -13.92
C GLY A 21 3.43 -3.95 -13.25
N VAL A 22 3.32 -5.10 -12.59
CA VAL A 22 2.15 -5.54 -11.83
C VAL A 22 1.80 -4.53 -10.74
N ALA A 23 2.78 -4.07 -9.96
CA ALA A 23 2.54 -3.14 -8.86
C ALA A 23 1.96 -1.79 -9.34
N TYR A 24 2.51 -1.22 -10.42
CA TYR A 24 1.97 0.02 -11.02
C TYR A 24 0.59 -0.20 -11.62
N PHE A 25 0.41 -1.26 -12.42
CA PHE A 25 -0.87 -1.55 -13.06
C PHE A 25 -2.00 -1.67 -12.03
N TYR A 26 -1.83 -2.48 -10.99
CA TYR A 26 -2.84 -2.61 -9.94
C TYR A 26 -2.96 -1.36 -9.06
N GLY A 27 -1.87 -0.61 -8.87
CA GLY A 27 -1.91 0.70 -8.22
C GLY A 27 -2.82 1.69 -8.95
N GLY A 28 -2.81 1.66 -10.29
CA GLY A 28 -3.69 2.42 -11.16
C GLY A 28 -5.12 1.91 -11.15
N ILE A 29 -5.34 0.60 -11.32
CA ILE A 29 -6.68 -0.01 -11.25
C ILE A 29 -7.36 0.32 -9.92
N ALA A 30 -6.64 0.24 -8.80
CA ALA A 30 -7.19 0.52 -7.49
C ALA A 30 -7.56 2.01 -7.29
N LYS A 31 -7.01 2.94 -8.10
CA LYS A 31 -7.40 4.36 -8.16
C LYS A 31 -8.67 4.60 -8.97
N ILE A 32 -9.18 3.61 -9.70
CA ILE A 32 -10.49 3.68 -10.37
C ILE A 32 -11.57 3.38 -9.33
N ASN A 33 -11.78 4.32 -8.42
CA ASN A 33 -12.81 4.24 -7.39
C ASN A 33 -13.43 5.63 -7.12
N PRO A 34 -14.67 5.70 -6.61
CA PRO A 34 -15.38 6.97 -6.44
C PRO A 34 -14.60 8.02 -5.62
N ASP A 35 -13.97 7.60 -4.52
CA ASP A 35 -13.24 8.52 -3.64
C ASP A 35 -12.03 9.15 -4.34
N TRP A 36 -11.26 8.35 -5.08
CA TRP A 36 -10.09 8.84 -5.79
C TRP A 36 -10.46 9.72 -6.98
N LEU A 37 -11.46 9.33 -7.77
CA LEU A 37 -11.93 10.11 -8.92
C LEU A 37 -12.51 11.47 -8.49
N GLN A 38 -13.01 11.58 -7.26
CA GLN A 38 -13.45 12.84 -6.66
C GLN A 38 -12.31 13.59 -5.93
N GLY A 39 -11.08 13.08 -5.96
CA GLY A 39 -9.90 13.72 -5.37
C GLY A 39 -9.84 13.68 -3.84
N GLN A 40 -10.65 12.86 -3.18
CA GLN A 40 -10.84 12.94 -1.72
C GLN A 40 -9.61 12.63 -0.89
N PRO A 41 -8.93 11.48 -1.07
CA PRO A 41 -7.73 11.20 -0.30
C PRO A 41 -6.64 12.24 -0.62
N MET A 42 -6.58 12.68 -1.88
CA MET A 42 -5.60 13.65 -2.36
C MET A 42 -5.81 15.02 -1.68
N PHE A 43 -7.04 15.53 -1.63
CA PHE A 43 -7.40 16.76 -0.90
C PHE A 43 -6.94 16.70 0.56
N LEU A 44 -7.30 15.62 1.26
CA LEU A 44 -6.99 15.45 2.68
C LEU A 44 -5.49 15.38 2.99
N TRP A 45 -4.67 15.02 2.01
CA TRP A 45 -3.22 15.02 2.16
C TRP A 45 -2.62 16.36 1.76
N LEU A 46 -3.00 16.90 0.60
CA LEU A 46 -2.50 18.18 0.08
C LEU A 46 -2.86 19.37 0.98
N ALA A 47 -4.07 19.39 1.55
CA ALA A 47 -4.51 20.44 2.47
C ALA A 47 -3.67 20.53 3.76
N LYS A 48 -2.83 19.53 4.07
CA LYS A 48 -1.89 19.57 5.20
C LYS A 48 -0.52 20.13 4.81
N GLU A 49 -0.25 20.30 3.52
CA GLU A 49 1.05 20.61 2.94
C GLU A 49 1.05 21.96 2.18
N THR A 50 0.15 22.89 2.52
CA THR A 50 -0.01 24.18 1.81
C THR A 50 1.20 25.11 1.90
N ASN A 51 2.13 24.85 2.81
CA ASN A 51 3.41 25.56 2.94
C ASN A 51 4.48 25.07 1.94
N PHE A 52 4.14 24.15 1.03
CA PHE A 52 5.08 23.64 0.03
C PHE A 52 5.52 24.77 -0.94
N PRO A 53 6.82 24.90 -1.27
CA PRO A 53 7.30 25.99 -2.11
C PRO A 53 6.61 26.04 -3.48
N VAL A 54 6.28 27.25 -3.93
CA VAL A 54 5.70 27.57 -5.26
C VAL A 54 4.26 27.07 -5.47
N ILE A 55 4.00 25.78 -5.27
CA ILE A 55 2.72 25.15 -5.62
C ILE A 55 1.80 24.88 -4.42
N GLY A 56 2.33 24.95 -3.19
CA GLY A 56 1.57 24.72 -1.96
C GLY A 56 0.30 25.56 -1.81
N PRO A 57 0.29 26.86 -2.19
CA PRO A 57 -0.93 27.67 -2.13
C PRO A 57 -2.09 27.11 -2.97
N TYR A 58 -1.82 26.33 -4.02
CA TYR A 58 -2.85 25.73 -4.87
C TYR A 58 -3.36 24.37 -4.36
N PHE A 59 -2.79 23.82 -3.28
CA PHE A 59 -3.12 22.47 -2.80
C PHE A 59 -4.54 22.31 -2.24
N SER A 60 -5.22 23.42 -1.97
CA SER A 60 -6.64 23.45 -1.60
C SER A 60 -7.57 23.66 -2.79
N GLU A 61 -7.03 23.99 -3.97
CA GLU A 61 -7.84 24.29 -5.16
C GLU A 61 -8.37 23.01 -5.82
N PRO A 62 -9.68 22.94 -6.18
CA PRO A 62 -10.27 21.75 -6.77
C PRO A 62 -9.55 21.25 -8.03
N TRP A 63 -9.14 22.17 -8.90
CA TRP A 63 -8.46 21.85 -10.16
C TRP A 63 -7.09 21.19 -9.92
N MET A 64 -6.35 21.63 -8.90
CA MET A 64 -5.04 21.09 -8.56
C MET A 64 -5.18 19.68 -7.99
N VAL A 65 -6.12 19.51 -7.05
CA VAL A 65 -6.34 18.21 -6.40
C VAL A 65 -6.84 17.17 -7.41
N LEU A 66 -7.81 17.53 -8.25
CA LEU A 66 -8.28 16.64 -9.31
C LEU A 66 -7.15 16.36 -10.31
N GLY A 67 -6.42 17.40 -10.73
CA GLY A 67 -5.25 17.27 -11.60
C GLY A 67 -4.23 16.25 -11.07
N MET A 68 -3.83 16.37 -9.79
CA MET A 68 -2.90 15.43 -9.15
C MET A 68 -3.50 14.03 -8.97
N SER A 69 -4.80 13.93 -8.69
CA SER A 69 -5.49 12.63 -8.57
C SER A 69 -5.50 11.86 -9.88
N TYR A 70 -5.92 12.50 -10.97
CA TYR A 70 -5.94 11.91 -12.31
C TYR A 70 -4.53 11.70 -12.87
N ALA A 71 -3.58 12.61 -12.61
CA ALA A 71 -2.18 12.43 -12.97
C ALA A 71 -1.59 11.18 -12.30
N GLY A 72 -1.86 10.96 -11.01
CA GLY A 72 -1.43 9.75 -10.31
C GLY A 72 -2.04 8.46 -10.87
N LEU A 73 -3.33 8.49 -11.25
CA LEU A 73 -4.00 7.37 -11.92
C LEU A 73 -3.38 7.05 -13.29
N LEU A 74 -3.23 8.07 -14.14
CA LEU A 74 -2.69 7.91 -15.49
C LEU A 74 -1.23 7.48 -15.47
N LEU A 75 -0.43 8.06 -14.57
CA LEU A 75 0.97 7.68 -14.39
C LEU A 75 1.07 6.19 -14.05
N ASP A 76 0.31 5.70 -13.06
CA ASP A 76 0.37 4.29 -12.67
C ASP A 76 -0.01 3.34 -13.83
N LEU A 77 -1.01 3.69 -14.64
CA LEU A 77 -1.45 2.85 -15.76
C LEU A 77 -0.50 2.89 -16.96
N LEU A 78 0.13 4.05 -17.24
CA LEU A 78 0.85 4.30 -18.48
C LEU A 78 2.37 4.24 -18.34
N ILE A 79 2.91 4.34 -17.11
CA ILE A 79 4.36 4.47 -16.94
C ILE A 79 5.11 3.22 -17.40
N VAL A 80 4.56 2.03 -17.18
CA VAL A 80 5.21 0.77 -17.52
C VAL A 80 5.29 0.60 -19.05
N PRO A 81 4.19 0.72 -19.83
CA PRO A 81 4.28 0.76 -21.29
C PRO A 81 5.27 1.82 -21.80
N ALA A 82 5.27 3.01 -21.21
CA ALA A 82 6.16 4.10 -21.61
C ALA A 82 7.65 3.81 -21.29
N LEU A 83 7.95 3.05 -20.23
CA LEU A 83 9.30 2.59 -19.91
C LEU A 83 9.76 1.43 -20.80
N VAL A 84 8.85 0.53 -21.15
CA VAL A 84 9.13 -0.60 -22.07
C VAL A 84 9.48 -0.07 -23.46
N TRP A 85 8.69 0.88 -23.99
CA TRP A 85 8.90 1.42 -25.33
C TRP A 85 10.15 2.31 -25.41
N LYS A 86 11.14 1.88 -26.20
CA LYS A 86 12.46 2.55 -26.31
C LYS A 86 12.37 4.04 -26.64
N LYS A 87 11.39 4.47 -27.44
CA LYS A 87 11.22 5.88 -27.87
C LYS A 87 10.78 6.79 -26.72
N THR A 88 9.98 6.30 -25.79
CA THR A 88 9.44 7.08 -24.66
C THR A 88 10.22 6.91 -23.36
N ARG A 89 11.03 5.85 -23.25
CA ARG A 89 11.69 5.43 -22.01
C ARG A 89 12.42 6.54 -21.25
N LYS A 90 13.20 7.38 -21.94
CA LYS A 90 13.95 8.47 -21.27
C LYS A 90 12.99 9.47 -20.62
N TRP A 91 11.95 9.86 -21.34
CA TRP A 91 10.94 10.81 -20.85
C TRP A 91 10.09 10.20 -19.73
N ALA A 92 9.71 8.93 -19.87
CA ALA A 92 9.04 8.17 -18.82
C ALA A 92 9.90 8.09 -17.55
N PHE A 93 11.20 7.85 -17.68
CA PHE A 93 12.12 7.81 -16.54
C PHE A 93 12.25 9.17 -15.84
N ILE A 94 12.31 10.27 -16.58
CA ILE A 94 12.30 11.62 -16.00
C ILE A 94 11.00 11.85 -15.23
N LEU A 95 9.85 11.53 -15.84
CA LEU A 95 8.53 11.70 -15.24
C LEU A 95 8.37 10.89 -13.94
N ILE A 96 8.70 9.60 -13.96
CA ILE A 96 8.58 8.73 -12.79
C ILE A 96 9.55 9.12 -11.67
N THR A 97 10.73 9.61 -12.04
CA THR A 97 11.69 10.16 -11.06
C THR A 97 11.14 11.41 -10.41
N ALA A 98 10.62 12.36 -11.18
CA ALA A 98 9.99 13.58 -10.65
C ALA A 98 8.80 13.24 -9.73
N PHE A 99 7.96 12.29 -10.12
CA PHE A 99 6.86 11.80 -9.30
C PHE A 99 7.32 11.20 -7.95
N HIS A 100 8.36 10.36 -7.97
CA HIS A 100 8.90 9.79 -6.72
C HIS A 100 9.57 10.83 -5.83
N VAL A 101 10.31 11.78 -6.42
CA VAL A 101 10.89 12.89 -5.67
C VAL A 101 9.79 13.74 -5.02
N MET A 102 8.74 14.08 -5.76
CA MET A 102 7.58 14.79 -5.21
C MET A 102 6.92 13.99 -4.07
N ASN A 103 6.72 12.68 -4.23
CA ASN A 103 6.17 11.81 -3.20
C ASN A 103 7.05 11.72 -1.94
N HIS A 104 8.38 11.79 -2.09
CA HIS A 104 9.30 11.81 -0.97
C HIS A 104 9.05 13.03 -0.08
N PHE A 105 8.93 14.22 -0.68
CA PHE A 105 8.71 15.45 0.05
C PHE A 105 7.29 15.58 0.60
N LEU A 106 6.26 15.13 -0.14
CA LEU A 106 4.87 15.30 0.26
C LEU A 106 4.38 14.20 1.24
N TRP A 107 4.77 12.93 1.06
CA TRP A 107 4.02 11.81 1.66
C TRP A 107 4.75 10.98 2.71
N ASN A 108 6.04 11.24 2.96
CA ASN A 108 6.90 10.49 3.90
C ASN A 108 6.62 8.96 3.89
N ILE A 109 6.78 8.34 2.72
CA ILE A 109 6.56 6.90 2.50
C ILE A 109 7.84 6.07 2.66
N GLY A 110 8.79 6.56 3.45
CA GLY A 110 10.05 5.89 3.77
C GLY A 110 10.96 5.70 2.55
N ILE A 111 11.60 4.53 2.44
CA ILE A 111 12.59 4.22 1.39
C ILE A 111 11.99 4.07 -0.01
N PHE A 112 10.65 3.95 -0.11
CA PHE A 112 9.97 3.55 -1.33
C PHE A 112 10.32 4.42 -2.56
N PRO A 113 10.34 5.77 -2.50
CA PRO A 113 10.61 6.59 -3.68
C PRO A 113 12.02 6.33 -4.24
N TRP A 114 13.01 6.28 -3.37
CA TRP A 114 14.40 6.04 -3.74
C TRP A 114 14.61 4.62 -4.28
N PHE A 115 13.98 3.63 -3.64
CA PHE A 115 13.97 2.26 -4.12
C PHE A 115 13.36 2.16 -5.53
N MET A 116 12.23 2.81 -5.78
CA MET A 116 11.57 2.76 -7.08
C MET A 116 12.34 3.51 -8.17
N ILE A 117 13.02 4.62 -7.84
CA ILE A 117 13.92 5.29 -8.79
C ILE A 117 15.06 4.33 -9.18
N ALA A 118 15.69 3.67 -8.21
CA ALA A 118 16.73 2.70 -8.48
C ALA A 118 16.20 1.49 -9.29
N ALA A 119 15.08 0.91 -8.88
CA ALA A 119 14.48 -0.25 -9.55
C ALA A 119 14.04 0.05 -10.99
N THR A 120 13.53 1.25 -11.27
CA THR A 120 13.12 1.63 -12.63
C THR A 120 14.31 1.79 -13.59
N THR A 121 15.56 1.92 -13.09
CA THR A 121 16.74 1.87 -13.96
C THR A 121 16.93 0.52 -14.65
N LEU A 122 16.32 -0.56 -14.15
CA LEU A 122 16.35 -1.89 -14.77
C LEU A 122 15.70 -1.92 -16.16
N TYR A 123 14.89 -0.91 -16.53
CA TYR A 123 14.32 -0.79 -17.88
C TYR A 123 15.33 -0.30 -18.92
N PHE A 124 16.50 0.18 -18.51
CA PHE A 124 17.56 0.62 -19.41
C PHE A 124 18.49 -0.54 -19.79
N GLU A 125 19.19 -0.37 -20.92
CA GLU A 125 20.18 -1.34 -21.39
C GLU A 125 21.29 -1.54 -20.35
N PRO A 126 21.82 -2.75 -20.10
CA PRO A 126 22.77 -3.01 -19.01
C PRO A 126 24.04 -2.15 -18.98
N ASP A 127 24.39 -1.51 -20.10
CA ASP A 127 25.54 -0.62 -20.24
C ASP A 127 25.21 0.87 -20.07
N TRP A 128 23.95 1.23 -19.79
CA TRP A 128 23.47 2.62 -19.71
C TRP A 128 24.28 3.47 -18.74
N PHE A 129 24.54 2.94 -17.53
CA PHE A 129 25.24 3.67 -16.49
C PHE A 129 26.70 3.93 -16.88
N ARG A 130 27.34 2.93 -17.50
CA ARG A 130 28.70 3.06 -18.02
C ARG A 130 28.77 4.09 -19.14
N LYS A 131 27.81 4.09 -20.07
CA LYS A 131 27.68 5.10 -21.14
C LYS A 131 27.51 6.51 -20.61
N VAL A 132 26.80 6.69 -19.50
CA VAL A 132 26.65 8.00 -18.84
C VAL A 132 27.98 8.43 -18.20
N LEU A 133 28.65 7.53 -17.49
CA LEU A 133 29.94 7.82 -16.85
C LEU A 133 31.04 8.18 -17.86
N THR A 134 31.14 7.49 -18.99
CA THR A 134 32.14 7.82 -20.03
C THR A 134 31.89 9.20 -20.62
N ARG A 135 30.63 9.61 -20.78
CA ARG A 135 30.27 10.97 -21.24
C ARG A 135 30.59 12.05 -20.22
N ILE A 136 30.29 11.83 -18.93
CA ILE A 136 30.48 12.85 -17.88
C ILE A 136 31.95 12.99 -17.50
N LYS A 137 32.64 11.87 -17.23
CA LYS A 137 34.01 11.90 -16.70
C LYS A 137 35.09 11.93 -17.80
N ARG A 138 34.72 11.78 -19.08
CA ARG A 138 35.66 11.55 -20.21
C ARG A 138 36.66 10.42 -19.96
N ILE A 139 36.39 9.54 -18.99
CA ILE A 139 37.23 8.37 -18.72
C ILE A 139 36.78 7.28 -19.70
N PRO A 140 37.66 6.79 -20.59
CA PRO A 140 37.35 5.65 -21.44
C PRO A 140 37.30 4.40 -20.53
N LEU A 141 36.11 4.04 -20.08
CA LEU A 141 35.90 2.76 -19.42
C LEU A 141 36.05 1.66 -20.48
N SER A 142 37.03 0.78 -20.33
CA SER A 142 37.18 -0.38 -21.20
C SER A 142 35.97 -1.29 -21.02
N PHE A 143 35.22 -1.49 -22.10
CA PHE A 143 34.04 -2.35 -22.10
C PHE A 143 34.50 -3.78 -22.40
N PRO A 144 34.23 -4.76 -21.51
CA PRO A 144 34.27 -6.13 -21.95
C PRO A 144 33.28 -6.23 -23.11
N LYS A 145 33.76 -6.53 -24.32
CA LYS A 145 32.86 -6.95 -25.40
C LYS A 145 32.08 -8.12 -24.82
N ALA A 146 30.75 -8.02 -24.80
CA ALA A 146 29.94 -9.18 -24.45
C ALA A 146 30.37 -10.29 -25.40
N ASN A 147 30.90 -11.39 -24.86
CA ASN A 147 31.18 -12.56 -25.68
C ASN A 147 29.86 -12.96 -26.34
N THR A 148 29.79 -12.80 -27.66
CA THR A 148 28.62 -13.16 -28.46
C THR A 148 28.40 -14.67 -28.50
N GLU A 149 29.39 -15.45 -28.06
CA GLU A 149 29.25 -16.87 -27.70
C GLU A 149 28.48 -17.02 -26.38
N VAL A 150 27.25 -16.54 -26.38
CA VAL A 150 26.28 -16.88 -25.35
C VAL A 150 25.79 -18.27 -25.72
N GLY A 151 26.26 -19.30 -25.00
CA GLY A 151 25.69 -20.64 -25.13
C GLY A 151 24.17 -20.58 -25.00
N SER A 152 23.45 -21.39 -25.77
CA SER A 152 21.99 -21.42 -25.71
C SER A 152 21.54 -21.83 -24.31
N PHE A 153 20.98 -20.88 -23.57
CA PHE A 153 20.32 -21.21 -22.31
C PHE A 153 18.93 -21.78 -22.62
N ALA A 154 18.82 -23.10 -22.65
CA ALA A 154 17.53 -23.77 -22.70
C ALA A 154 16.86 -23.64 -21.32
N LEU A 155 15.74 -22.90 -21.26
CA LEU A 155 14.95 -22.77 -20.04
C LEU A 155 14.30 -24.13 -19.74
N PRO A 156 14.61 -24.82 -18.62
CA PRO A 156 14.00 -26.10 -18.31
C PRO A 156 12.48 -25.97 -18.22
N THR A 157 11.73 -26.94 -18.74
CA THR A 157 10.25 -26.93 -18.74
C THR A 157 9.69 -26.70 -17.34
N SER A 158 10.26 -27.34 -16.31
CA SER A 158 9.85 -27.16 -14.91
C SER A 158 10.01 -25.72 -14.42
N LEU A 159 11.11 -25.06 -14.79
CA LEU A 159 11.36 -23.66 -14.45
C LEU A 159 10.40 -22.73 -15.19
N PHE A 160 10.16 -22.98 -16.49
CA PHE A 160 9.17 -22.21 -17.26
C PHE A 160 7.78 -22.32 -16.64
N VAL A 161 7.33 -23.54 -16.30
CA VAL A 161 6.06 -23.76 -15.59
C VAL A 161 6.04 -23.01 -14.26
N GLY A 162 7.12 -23.06 -13.49
CA GLY A 162 7.25 -22.29 -12.24
C GLY A 162 7.11 -20.78 -12.43
N ILE A 163 7.75 -20.21 -13.46
CA ILE A 163 7.63 -18.78 -13.81
C ILE A 163 6.19 -18.44 -14.21
N CYS A 164 5.54 -19.29 -15.00
CA CYS A 164 4.14 -19.09 -15.40
C CYS A 164 3.18 -19.15 -14.20
N ILE A 165 3.36 -20.11 -13.28
CA ILE A 165 2.59 -20.18 -12.03
C ILE A 165 2.82 -18.93 -11.19
N PHE A 166 4.08 -18.50 -11.04
CA PHE A 166 4.41 -17.28 -10.32
C PHE A 166 3.72 -16.05 -10.93
N ALA A 167 3.81 -15.88 -12.25
CA ALA A 167 3.16 -14.78 -12.96
C ALA A 167 1.63 -14.81 -12.80
N ALA A 168 1.02 -15.99 -12.92
CA ALA A 168 -0.41 -16.17 -12.68
C ALA A 168 -0.81 -15.77 -11.26
N ILE A 169 -0.03 -16.16 -10.24
CA ILE A 169 -0.27 -15.75 -8.85
C ILE A 169 -0.20 -14.22 -8.71
N GLN A 170 0.81 -13.57 -9.30
CA GLN A 170 0.97 -12.12 -9.23
C GLN A 170 -0.17 -11.34 -9.90
N LEU A 171 -0.83 -11.93 -10.92
CA LEU A 171 -1.98 -11.33 -11.60
C LEU A 171 -3.31 -11.66 -10.90
N VAL A 172 -3.49 -12.88 -10.39
CA VAL A 172 -4.78 -13.30 -9.82
C VAL A 172 -4.96 -12.82 -8.38
N VAL A 173 -3.93 -12.95 -7.54
CA VAL A 173 -4.02 -12.64 -6.10
C VAL A 173 -4.47 -11.20 -5.83
N PRO A 174 -4.06 -10.18 -6.60
CA PRO A 174 -4.55 -8.83 -6.37
C PRO A 174 -6.06 -8.67 -6.46
N PHE A 175 -6.74 -9.43 -7.31
CA PHE A 175 -8.21 -9.41 -7.45
C PHE A 175 -8.95 -10.09 -6.30
N ARG A 176 -8.26 -10.73 -5.34
CA ARG A 176 -8.91 -11.40 -4.20
C ARG A 176 -9.81 -10.48 -3.36
N HIS A 177 -9.62 -9.17 -3.47
CA HIS A 177 -10.44 -8.20 -2.77
C HIS A 177 -11.90 -8.19 -3.26
N TRP A 178 -12.17 -8.59 -4.51
CA TRP A 178 -13.53 -8.76 -5.04
C TRP A 178 -14.30 -9.91 -4.37
N LEU A 179 -13.59 -10.88 -3.78
CA LEU A 179 -14.22 -11.97 -3.02
C LEU A 179 -14.73 -11.51 -1.64
N SER A 180 -14.43 -10.26 -1.25
CA SER A 180 -14.84 -9.69 0.03
C SER A 180 -15.92 -8.65 -0.19
N PRO A 181 -17.14 -8.81 0.38
CA PRO A 181 -18.19 -7.83 0.21
C PRO A 181 -17.85 -6.51 0.89
N GLY A 182 -18.34 -5.42 0.31
CA GLY A 182 -18.21 -4.07 0.83
C GLY A 182 -16.92 -3.35 0.43
N ASN A 183 -16.72 -2.16 1.01
CA ASN A 183 -15.57 -1.33 0.68
C ASN A 183 -14.29 -1.86 1.37
N VAL A 184 -13.31 -2.29 0.58
CA VAL A 184 -12.02 -2.83 1.04
C VAL A 184 -11.24 -1.81 1.88
N ASN A 185 -11.33 -0.52 1.52
CA ASN A 185 -10.68 0.54 2.29
C ASN A 185 -11.30 0.70 3.68
N TRP A 186 -12.57 0.31 3.86
CA TRP A 186 -13.29 0.30 5.14
C TRP A 186 -13.07 -0.99 5.92
N THR A 187 -13.31 -2.16 5.32
CA THR A 187 -13.27 -3.44 6.05
C THR A 187 -11.86 -4.01 6.23
N GLU A 188 -10.86 -3.47 5.53
CA GLU A 188 -9.48 -4.01 5.41
C GLU A 188 -9.39 -5.40 4.77
N LYS A 189 -10.52 -6.07 4.53
CA LYS A 189 -10.56 -7.44 4.03
C LYS A 189 -10.19 -7.43 2.55
N GLY A 190 -9.19 -8.24 2.19
CA GLY A 190 -8.65 -8.23 0.84
C GLY A 190 -7.64 -7.11 0.58
N HIS A 191 -7.45 -6.12 1.47
CA HIS A 191 -6.52 -5.02 1.20
C HIS A 191 -5.07 -5.48 0.99
N ARG A 192 -4.60 -6.48 1.75
CA ARG A 192 -3.16 -6.87 1.80
C ARG A 192 -2.53 -7.15 0.43
N PHE A 193 -2.46 -8.34 -0.11
CA PHE A 193 -1.83 -8.60 -1.43
C PHE A 193 -2.59 -8.05 -2.66
N SER A 194 -3.14 -6.83 -2.61
CA SER A 194 -3.95 -6.23 -3.69
C SER A 194 -3.37 -4.95 -4.28
N TRP A 195 -2.17 -4.53 -3.85
CA TRP A 195 -1.49 -3.33 -4.37
C TRP A 195 -2.31 -2.02 -4.21
N HIS A 196 -3.21 -1.99 -3.23
CA HIS A 196 -3.97 -0.78 -2.86
C HIS A 196 -3.06 0.18 -2.10
N MET A 197 -2.19 0.88 -2.82
CA MET A 197 -1.24 1.82 -2.24
C MET A 197 -1.83 3.22 -2.18
N LYS A 198 -1.84 3.80 -0.97
CA LYS A 198 -2.16 5.22 -0.73
C LYS A 198 -3.49 5.60 -1.42
N LEU A 199 -4.58 4.91 -1.04
CA LEU A 199 -5.94 5.19 -1.53
C LEU A 199 -6.86 5.80 -0.46
N ARG A 200 -6.38 5.91 0.78
CA ARG A 200 -7.23 6.28 1.90
C ARG A 200 -6.55 7.03 3.04
N ASP A 201 -7.30 7.93 3.66
CA ASP A 201 -7.07 8.49 4.99
C ASP A 201 -8.15 7.93 5.93
N LYS A 202 -7.74 7.31 7.04
CA LYS A 202 -8.64 6.73 8.03
C LYS A 202 -8.36 7.35 9.39
N ARG A 203 -9.44 7.74 10.07
CA ARG A 203 -9.43 8.21 11.46
C ARG A 203 -10.49 7.41 12.22
N ALA A 204 -10.23 7.10 13.47
CA ALA A 204 -11.21 6.35 14.27
C ALA A 204 -11.07 6.68 15.73
N ARG A 205 -12.15 6.73 16.51
CA ARG A 205 -12.14 6.84 17.98
C ARG A 205 -12.44 5.47 18.55
N ALA A 206 -11.68 5.03 19.56
CA ALA A 206 -11.86 3.69 20.12
C ALA A 206 -11.94 3.73 21.64
N ARG A 207 -12.95 3.08 22.19
CA ARG A 207 -13.16 2.85 23.62
C ARG A 207 -13.28 1.34 23.85
N PHE A 208 -12.58 0.82 24.85
CA PHE A 208 -12.65 -0.60 25.22
C PHE A 208 -13.25 -0.75 26.61
N LYS A 209 -14.06 -1.78 26.79
CA LYS A 209 -14.54 -2.22 28.09
C LYS A 209 -14.31 -3.71 28.27
N VAL A 210 -13.92 -4.09 29.47
CA VAL A 210 -13.77 -5.49 29.89
C VAL A 210 -14.86 -5.77 30.92
N ILE A 211 -15.65 -6.81 30.68
CA ILE A 211 -16.71 -7.25 31.57
C ILE A 211 -16.26 -8.55 32.22
N ASP A 212 -16.28 -8.58 33.55
CA ASP A 212 -16.05 -9.76 34.35
C ASP A 212 -17.39 -10.27 34.87
N PRO A 213 -17.96 -11.34 34.25
CA PRO A 213 -19.28 -11.84 34.63
C PRO A 213 -19.28 -12.49 36.01
N ILE A 214 -18.13 -12.96 36.50
CA ILE A 214 -18.01 -13.61 37.81
C ILE A 214 -18.04 -12.56 38.92
N LYS A 215 -17.33 -11.44 38.71
CA LYS A 215 -17.27 -10.33 39.68
C LYS A 215 -18.36 -9.27 39.47
N ASN A 216 -19.18 -9.43 38.43
CA ASN A 216 -20.20 -8.46 37.99
C ASN A 216 -19.63 -7.03 37.85
N ASP A 217 -18.46 -6.92 37.21
CA ASP A 217 -17.68 -5.68 37.14
C ASP A 217 -17.41 -5.28 35.69
N THR A 218 -17.49 -3.98 35.39
CA THR A 218 -17.22 -3.41 34.07
C THR A 218 -16.09 -2.40 34.15
N ILE A 219 -14.98 -2.73 33.50
CA ILE A 219 -13.76 -1.94 33.55
C ILE A 219 -13.55 -1.23 32.22
N LYS A 220 -13.55 0.11 32.25
CA LYS A 220 -13.14 0.92 31.09
C LYS A 220 -11.62 0.83 30.92
N VAL A 221 -11.17 0.47 29.73
CA VAL A 221 -9.75 0.29 29.43
C VAL A 221 -9.28 1.43 28.54
N ASP A 222 -8.21 2.10 28.97
CA ASP A 222 -7.45 3.02 28.14
C ASP A 222 -6.34 2.26 27.39
N PRO A 223 -6.43 2.13 26.04
CA PRO A 223 -5.43 1.42 25.26
C PRO A 223 -4.02 2.03 25.33
N ARG A 224 -3.90 3.33 25.67
CA ARG A 224 -2.60 4.01 25.82
C ARG A 224 -1.71 3.41 26.91
N ARG A 225 -2.31 2.70 27.88
CA ARG A 225 -1.57 2.01 28.95
C ARG A 225 -0.93 0.71 28.48
N TYR A 226 -1.28 0.21 27.29
CA TYR A 226 -0.85 -1.09 26.77
C TYR A 226 -0.09 -1.01 25.44
N LEU A 227 -0.36 0.04 24.64
CA LEU A 227 0.14 0.15 23.28
C LEU A 227 1.01 1.38 23.10
N THR A 228 2.07 1.24 22.31
CA THR A 228 2.84 2.39 21.82
C THR A 228 1.97 3.31 20.95
N PRO A 229 2.31 4.59 20.79
CA PRO A 229 1.55 5.52 19.94
C PRO A 229 1.33 5.00 18.51
N ARG A 230 2.33 4.32 17.93
CA ARG A 230 2.26 3.73 16.59
C ARG A 230 1.27 2.56 16.52
N GLN A 231 1.31 1.66 17.49
CA GLN A 231 0.37 0.54 17.58
C GLN A 231 -1.05 1.04 17.82
N LEU A 232 -1.23 2.00 18.73
CA LEU A 232 -2.53 2.60 19.02
C LEU A 232 -3.14 3.25 17.78
N LYS A 233 -2.35 4.03 17.03
CA LYS A 233 -2.81 4.68 15.79
C LYS A 233 -3.32 3.67 14.77
N LYS A 234 -2.68 2.50 14.65
CA LYS A 234 -3.08 1.44 13.70
C LYS A 234 -4.26 0.61 14.21
N MET A 235 -4.22 0.20 15.48
CA MET A 235 -5.24 -0.66 16.09
C MET A 235 -6.65 -0.05 15.99
N ARG A 236 -6.78 1.27 16.17
CA ARG A 236 -8.07 1.96 16.20
C ARG A 236 -8.96 1.77 14.96
N TRP A 237 -8.41 1.45 13.80
CA TRP A 237 -9.18 1.33 12.55
C TRP A 237 -8.87 0.06 11.73
N GLN A 238 -8.04 -0.83 12.27
CA GLN A 238 -7.72 -2.13 11.66
C GLN A 238 -8.45 -3.25 12.43
N PRO A 239 -9.48 -3.89 11.82
CA PRO A 239 -10.31 -4.88 12.51
C PRO A 239 -9.52 -6.03 13.14
N ASP A 240 -8.50 -6.54 12.44
CA ASP A 240 -7.65 -7.62 12.94
C ASP A 240 -6.86 -7.21 14.19
N MET A 241 -6.35 -5.98 14.22
CA MET A 241 -5.65 -5.44 15.39
C MET A 241 -6.61 -5.12 16.56
N VAL A 242 -7.85 -4.73 16.29
CA VAL A 242 -8.88 -4.55 17.33
C VAL A 242 -9.13 -5.87 18.05
N VAL A 243 -9.35 -6.95 17.29
CA VAL A 243 -9.50 -8.31 17.84
C VAL A 243 -8.23 -8.72 18.57
N GLN A 244 -7.05 -8.52 17.97
CA GLN A 244 -5.77 -8.84 18.63
C GLN A 244 -5.61 -8.15 19.98
N PHE A 245 -6.00 -6.88 20.06
CA PHE A 245 -5.94 -6.12 21.29
C PHE A 245 -6.95 -6.60 22.32
N ALA A 246 -8.16 -6.98 21.91
CA ALA A 246 -9.14 -7.60 22.80
C ALA A 246 -8.62 -8.90 23.43
N HIS A 247 -8.04 -9.80 22.63
CA HIS A 247 -7.41 -11.03 23.13
C HIS A 247 -6.22 -10.75 24.06
N HIS A 248 -5.43 -9.71 23.77
CA HIS A 248 -4.36 -9.25 24.65
C HIS A 248 -4.90 -8.79 26.02
N LEU A 249 -6.01 -8.03 26.04
CA LEU A 249 -6.69 -7.65 27.29
C LEU A 249 -7.20 -8.88 28.04
N GLY A 250 -7.84 -9.82 27.35
CA GLY A 250 -8.31 -11.08 27.95
C GLY A 250 -7.17 -11.83 28.66
N LYS A 251 -6.01 -11.97 28.00
CA LYS A 251 -4.82 -12.57 28.62
C LYS A 251 -4.35 -11.79 29.86
N LYS A 252 -4.29 -10.45 29.78
CA LYS A 252 -3.84 -9.59 30.89
C LYS A 252 -4.76 -9.63 32.09
N TYR A 253 -6.08 -9.74 31.89
CA TYR A 253 -7.02 -9.84 33.00
C TYR A 253 -7.09 -11.27 33.57
N LYS A 254 -6.86 -12.29 32.75
CA LYS A 254 -6.63 -13.66 33.23
C LYS A 254 -5.41 -13.75 34.16
N GLU A 255 -4.31 -13.10 33.81
CA GLU A 255 -3.11 -12.97 34.67
C GLU A 255 -3.41 -12.27 36.01
N LYS A 256 -4.47 -11.44 36.07
CA LYS A 256 -4.96 -10.77 37.29
C LYS A 256 -6.03 -11.57 38.04
N GLY A 257 -6.20 -12.86 37.72
CA GLY A 257 -7.18 -13.73 38.37
C GLY A 257 -8.63 -13.49 37.96
N ARG A 258 -8.89 -12.81 36.84
CA ARG A 258 -10.25 -12.67 36.27
C ARG A 258 -10.44 -13.67 35.14
N LEU A 259 -11.23 -14.71 35.38
CA LEU A 259 -11.48 -15.80 34.43
C LEU A 259 -12.74 -15.50 33.60
N GLY A 260 -12.72 -15.87 32.32
CA GLY A 260 -13.89 -15.74 31.45
C GLY A 260 -14.32 -14.30 31.15
N VAL A 261 -13.38 -13.34 31.18
CA VAL A 261 -13.70 -11.94 30.84
C VAL A 261 -14.14 -11.80 29.39
N GLN A 262 -15.09 -10.90 29.17
CA GLN A 262 -15.59 -10.51 27.86
C GLN A 262 -15.00 -9.14 27.50
N VAL A 263 -14.68 -8.91 26.23
CA VAL A 263 -14.07 -7.67 25.79
C VAL A 263 -14.86 -7.07 24.64
N TYR A 264 -15.35 -5.86 24.86
CA TYR A 264 -16.13 -5.11 23.87
C TYR A 264 -15.37 -3.86 23.45
N ALA A 265 -15.52 -3.51 22.18
CA ALA A 265 -14.97 -2.28 21.64
C ALA A 265 -16.09 -1.42 21.03
N ASP A 266 -16.13 -0.18 21.46
CA ASP A 266 -16.96 0.86 20.86
C ASP A 266 -16.04 1.75 20.02
N ILE A 267 -16.10 1.55 18.71
CA ILE A 267 -15.20 2.18 17.76
C ILE A 267 -16.01 2.82 16.64
N GLU A 268 -15.81 4.12 16.47
CA GLU A 268 -16.31 4.91 15.34
C GLU A 268 -15.16 5.21 14.40
N ALA A 269 -15.37 5.13 13.09
CA ALA A 269 -14.36 5.44 12.10
C ALA A 269 -14.89 6.38 11.01
N SER A 270 -13.95 7.09 10.39
CA SER A 270 -14.13 7.97 9.24
C SER A 270 -13.14 7.52 8.17
N LEU A 271 -13.61 7.44 6.93
CA LEU A 271 -12.83 7.08 5.75
C LEU A 271 -12.95 8.18 4.72
N ASN A 272 -11.81 8.75 4.32
CA ASN A 272 -11.71 9.74 3.25
C ASN A 272 -12.63 10.94 3.46
N GLY A 273 -12.65 11.49 4.68
CA GLY A 273 -13.36 12.75 4.99
C GLY A 273 -14.83 12.58 5.36
N ARG A 274 -15.39 11.38 5.21
CA ARG A 274 -16.74 11.05 5.69
C ARG A 274 -16.92 11.31 7.17
N ASP A 275 -18.15 11.56 7.59
CA ASP A 275 -18.51 11.64 9.00
C ASP A 275 -18.17 10.34 9.74
N LEU A 276 -18.02 10.46 11.06
CA LEU A 276 -17.79 9.29 11.90
C LEU A 276 -19.03 8.41 11.90
N GLN A 277 -18.81 7.13 11.61
CA GLN A 277 -19.82 6.09 11.69
C GLN A 277 -19.35 5.01 12.66
N GLN A 278 -20.29 4.32 13.32
CA GLN A 278 -19.97 3.09 14.03
C GLN A 278 -19.25 2.10 13.09
N PHE A 279 -18.09 1.64 13.52
CA PHE A 279 -17.20 0.77 12.76
C PHE A 279 -17.16 -0.64 13.33
N ILE A 280 -16.97 -0.77 14.65
CA ILE A 280 -17.03 -2.06 15.36
C ILE A 280 -18.32 -2.13 16.15
N HIS A 281 -19.05 -3.25 16.05
CA HIS A 281 -20.31 -3.42 16.75
C HIS A 281 -20.10 -3.47 18.27
N PRO A 282 -20.67 -2.53 19.06
CA PRO A 282 -20.36 -2.39 20.48
C PRO A 282 -20.93 -3.52 21.35
N GLY A 283 -21.90 -4.27 20.83
CA GLY A 283 -22.51 -5.43 21.48
C GLY A 283 -21.86 -6.79 21.18
N VAL A 284 -20.78 -6.84 20.38
CA VAL A 284 -20.08 -8.10 20.08
C VAL A 284 -18.92 -8.30 21.04
N ASP A 285 -18.89 -9.46 21.72
CA ASP A 285 -17.74 -9.87 22.52
C ASP A 285 -16.61 -10.33 21.59
N LEU A 286 -15.55 -9.52 21.52
CA LEU A 286 -14.41 -9.75 20.66
C LEU A 286 -13.56 -10.95 21.10
N MET A 287 -13.71 -11.43 22.34
CA MET A 287 -13.05 -12.67 22.79
C MET A 287 -13.57 -13.90 22.04
N THR A 288 -14.80 -13.86 21.54
CA THR A 288 -15.40 -14.93 20.72
C THR A 288 -14.95 -14.89 19.26
N ILE A 289 -14.34 -13.79 18.83
CA ILE A 289 -13.93 -13.56 17.45
C ILE A 289 -12.49 -14.07 17.26
N SER A 290 -12.29 -14.93 16.27
CA SER A 290 -10.97 -15.39 15.84
C SER A 290 -10.36 -14.46 14.78
N HIS A 291 -9.03 -14.45 14.64
CA HIS A 291 -8.34 -13.74 13.56
C HIS A 291 -8.76 -14.18 12.15
N ARG A 292 -9.33 -15.39 12.02
CA ARG A 292 -9.84 -15.91 10.73
C ARG A 292 -11.33 -15.61 10.52
N SER A 293 -12.01 -15.09 11.54
CA SER A 293 -13.44 -14.82 11.48
C SER A 293 -13.76 -13.77 10.41
N PRO A 294 -14.85 -13.93 9.64
CA PRO A 294 -15.29 -12.91 8.69
C PRO A 294 -15.52 -11.56 9.38
N THR A 295 -15.00 -10.48 8.80
CA THR A 295 -15.16 -9.11 9.33
C THR A 295 -16.62 -8.72 9.51
N LYS A 296 -17.53 -9.21 8.66
CA LYS A 296 -18.99 -8.97 8.77
C LYS A 296 -19.62 -9.35 10.11
N LEU A 297 -18.96 -10.16 10.94
CA LEU A 297 -19.46 -10.54 12.25
C LEU A 297 -19.31 -9.44 13.31
N TYR A 298 -18.42 -8.47 13.09
CA TYR A 298 -18.08 -7.46 14.09
C TYR A 298 -17.77 -6.08 13.50
N VAL A 299 -17.55 -5.98 12.19
CA VAL A 299 -17.39 -4.72 11.45
C VAL A 299 -18.71 -4.35 10.80
N ILE A 300 -19.21 -3.16 11.13
CA ILE A 300 -20.43 -2.60 10.55
C ILE A 300 -20.11 -2.09 9.13
N PRO A 301 -20.92 -2.42 8.11
CA PRO A 301 -20.74 -1.88 6.75
C PRO A 301 -20.75 -0.36 6.71
N MET A 302 -20.00 0.24 5.78
CA MET A 302 -20.01 1.69 5.59
C MET A 302 -21.25 2.10 4.80
N GLU A 303 -22.03 2.99 5.38
CA GLU A 303 -23.26 3.55 4.81
C GLU A 303 -23.15 5.07 4.64
N THR A 304 -22.30 5.72 5.44
CA THR A 304 -22.07 7.17 5.35
C THR A 304 -21.62 7.57 3.94
N PRO A 305 -22.36 8.47 3.27
CA PRO A 305 -22.00 8.92 1.94
C PRO A 305 -20.72 9.75 1.98
N LEU A 306 -20.06 9.86 0.84
CA LEU A 306 -18.88 10.69 0.69
C LEU A 306 -19.25 12.17 0.81
N SER A 307 -18.58 12.91 1.70
CA SER A 307 -18.69 14.36 1.81
C SER A 307 -17.73 15.02 0.81
N LEU A 308 -18.24 15.76 -0.16
CA LEU A 308 -17.40 16.49 -1.12
C LEU A 308 -16.66 17.64 -0.41
N PRO A 309 -15.33 17.80 -0.63
CA PRO A 309 -14.53 18.82 0.05
C PRO A 309 -14.73 20.22 -0.52
N TYR A 310 -15.41 20.35 -1.67
CA TYR A 310 -15.57 21.60 -2.42
C TYR A 310 -17.01 22.14 -2.42
N LYS A 311 -17.76 21.92 -1.33
CA LYS A 311 -19.02 22.63 -1.11
C LYS A 311 -18.74 24.01 -0.53
#